data_AF-A0A3C0Q3Q3-F1
#
_entry.id   AF-A0A3C0Q3Q3-F1
#
_cell.length_a   1.000
_cell.length_b   1.000
_cell.length_c   1.000
_cell.angle_alpha   90.00
_cell.angle_beta   90.00
_cell.angle_gamma   90.00
#
_symmetry.space_group_name_H-M   'P 1'
#
loop_
_entity.id
_entity.type
_entity.pdbx_description
1 polymer ?
#
loop_
_entity_poly.entity_id
_entity_poly.type
_entity_poly.pdbx_seq_one_letter_code
_entity_poly.pdbx_strand_id
1 'polypeptide(L)'
;MKKVDCNFEGSHILLPLPPMDVKAEFEMDVYVRFMRYLRQVPVSRHDIGVLTAIQYVADMMDMPDEHITKILVDLGLRAPRMAFPEVYLEVVDKISLREIHDLNYGSFALRELRHHWQAIREDKFAAFNRGYPSLVEGIFTYG
;
A
#
# COMPACT_ATOMS: atom_id res chain seq x y z
N MET A 1 -5.54 17.30 -19.30
CA MET A 1 -5.06 17.22 -17.90
C MET A 1 -3.57 16.94 -17.95
N LYS A 2 -2.72 17.84 -17.45
CA LYS A 2 -1.25 17.64 -17.41
C LYS A 2 -0.95 16.51 -16.44
N LYS A 3 -0.30 15.43 -16.91
CA LYS A 3 0.38 14.50 -16.01
C LYS A 3 1.42 15.31 -15.24
N VAL A 4 1.36 15.26 -13.91
CA VAL A 4 2.46 15.74 -13.08
C VAL A 4 3.52 14.65 -13.18
N ASP A 5 4.42 14.79 -14.14
CA ASP A 5 5.52 13.86 -14.37
C ASP A 5 6.55 14.04 -13.23
N CYS A 6 6.24 13.46 -12.07
CA CYS A 6 7.28 13.11 -11.11
C CYS A 6 7.97 11.88 -11.69
N ASN A 7 9.10 12.07 -12.38
CA ASN A 7 9.84 11.00 -13.03
C ASN A 7 10.44 10.03 -11.99
N PHE A 8 9.63 9.09 -11.52
CA PHE A 8 10.03 7.87 -10.83
C PHE A 8 10.48 6.79 -11.83
N GLU A 9 11.09 7.17 -12.96
CA GLU A 9 11.53 6.24 -13.99
C GLU A 9 12.53 5.24 -13.39
N GLY A 10 12.08 3.99 -13.23
CA GLY A 10 12.87 2.89 -12.63
C GLY A 10 12.50 2.51 -11.19
N SER A 11 11.69 3.32 -10.50
CA SER A 11 11.14 2.98 -9.17
C SER A 11 9.71 2.48 -9.32
N HIS A 12 9.40 1.31 -8.75
CA HIS A 12 8.06 0.70 -8.76
C HIS A 12 7.09 1.45 -7.84
N ILE A 13 6.94 2.76 -8.04
CA ILE A 13 6.14 3.67 -7.22
C ILE A 13 5.08 4.32 -8.11
N LEU A 14 3.82 4.24 -7.67
CA LEU A 14 2.69 4.97 -8.22
C LEU A 14 2.23 5.98 -7.16
N LEU A 15 2.20 7.25 -7.54
CA LEU A 15 1.80 8.33 -6.64
C LEU A 15 0.29 8.34 -6.38
N PRO A 16 -0.15 8.82 -5.19
CA PRO A 16 -1.56 8.99 -4.90
C PRO A 16 -2.20 10.03 -5.82
N LEU A 17 -3.51 9.93 -5.98
CA LEU A 17 -4.33 10.90 -6.69
C LEU A 17 -5.01 11.84 -5.68
N PRO A 18 -5.31 13.09 -6.08
CA PRO A 18 -6.08 13.98 -5.23
C PRO A 18 -7.47 13.36 -4.96
N PRO A 19 -8.00 13.46 -3.74
CA PRO A 19 -9.36 13.02 -3.46
C PRO A 19 -10.35 13.81 -4.33
N MET A 20 -11.32 13.09 -4.89
CA MET A 20 -12.35 13.68 -5.78
C MET A 20 -13.59 14.15 -5.01
N ASP A 21 -13.75 13.69 -3.77
CA ASP A 21 -14.87 14.11 -2.92
C ASP A 21 -14.57 15.46 -2.28
N VAL A 22 -15.52 16.38 -2.38
CA VAL A 22 -15.44 17.72 -1.79
C VAL A 22 -15.45 17.67 -0.26
N LYS A 23 -15.99 16.60 0.33
CA LYS A 23 -16.03 16.42 1.79
C LYS A 23 -14.75 15.84 2.39
N ALA A 24 -13.80 15.40 1.55
CA ALA A 24 -12.55 14.77 1.98
C ALA A 24 -11.46 15.83 2.24
N GLU A 25 -11.77 16.85 3.05
CA GLU A 25 -10.86 17.96 3.35
C GLU A 25 -9.58 17.46 4.05
N PHE A 26 -9.73 16.49 4.95
CA PHE A 26 -8.62 15.90 5.70
C PHE A 26 -7.67 15.12 4.77
N GLU A 27 -8.22 14.27 3.90
CA GLU A 27 -7.46 13.50 2.92
C GLU A 27 -6.79 14.41 1.89
N MET A 28 -7.43 15.51 1.53
CA MET A 28 -6.84 16.54 0.66
C MET A 28 -5.62 17.18 1.33
N ASP A 29 -5.72 17.51 2.63
CA ASP A 29 -4.61 18.05 3.40
C ASP A 29 -3.43 17.08 3.50
N VAL A 30 -3.70 15.79 3.75
CA VAL A 30 -2.70 14.71 3.72
C VAL A 30 -2.02 14.68 2.35
N TYR A 31 -2.81 14.63 1.27
CA TYR A 31 -2.33 14.57 -0.11
C TYR A 31 -1.44 15.77 -0.47
N VAL A 32 -1.90 16.99 -0.18
CA VAL A 32 -1.19 18.22 -0.52
C VAL A 32 0.15 18.30 0.21
N ARG A 33 0.17 17.97 1.50
CA ARG A 33 1.41 17.99 2.31
C ARG A 33 2.40 16.95 1.82
N PHE A 34 1.94 15.73 1.54
CA PHE A 34 2.75 14.64 1.00
C PHE A 34 3.38 15.02 -0.35
N MET A 35 2.55 15.46 -1.30
CA MET A 35 3.01 15.86 -2.63
C MET A 35 3.93 17.07 -2.61
N ARG A 36 3.70 18.01 -1.67
CA ARG A 36 4.58 19.17 -1.48
C ARG A 36 5.95 18.73 -0.98
N TYR A 37 6.02 17.83 0.00
CA TYR A 37 7.28 17.33 0.53
C TYR A 37 8.11 16.64 -0.57
N LEU A 38 7.50 15.73 -1.33
CA LEU A 38 8.16 15.01 -2.42
C LEU A 38 8.72 15.94 -3.52
N ARG A 39 8.10 17.11 -3.72
CA ARG A 39 8.60 18.13 -4.66
C ARG A 39 9.75 18.96 -4.09
N GLN A 40 9.75 19.21 -2.79
CA GLN A 40 10.70 20.11 -2.13
C GLN A 40 12.01 19.41 -1.77
N VAL A 41 11.95 18.12 -1.44
CA VAL A 41 13.11 17.37 -0.97
C VAL A 41 13.63 16.49 -2.11
N PRO A 42 14.79 16.81 -2.72
CA PRO A 42 15.40 15.93 -3.71
C PRO A 42 15.93 14.67 -3.01
N VAL A 43 15.43 13.50 -3.40
CA VAL A 43 15.86 12.23 -2.82
C VAL A 43 16.41 11.32 -3.91
N SER A 44 17.66 10.86 -3.76
CA SER A 44 18.30 9.93 -4.71
C SER A 44 17.68 8.53 -4.67
N ARG A 45 17.02 8.17 -3.56
CA ARG A 45 16.33 6.90 -3.33
C ARG A 45 14.85 7.15 -3.06
N HIS A 46 14.04 6.96 -4.09
CA HIS A 46 12.62 7.29 -4.06
C HIS A 46 11.81 6.56 -2.98
N ASP A 47 12.15 5.31 -2.66
CA ASP A 47 11.47 4.54 -1.59
C ASP A 47 11.64 5.20 -0.22
N ILE A 48 12.86 5.70 0.07
CA ILE A 48 13.15 6.43 1.30
C ILE A 48 12.39 7.75 1.30
N GLY A 49 12.31 8.43 0.15
CA GLY A 49 11.57 9.68 0.02
C GLY A 49 10.08 9.54 0.32
N VAL A 50 9.47 8.42 -0.07
CA VAL A 50 8.08 8.10 0.28
C VAL A 50 7.93 7.85 1.78
N LEU A 51 8.80 7.03 2.37
CA LEU A 51 8.78 6.76 3.81
C LEU A 51 8.92 8.04 4.65
N THR A 52 9.91 8.88 4.31
CA THR A 52 10.15 10.14 5.05
C THR A 52 9.03 11.14 4.82
N ALA A 53 8.41 11.15 3.64
CA ALA A 53 7.24 11.99 3.38
C ALA A 53 6.03 11.55 4.22
N ILE A 54 5.82 10.23 4.40
CA ILE A 54 4.76 9.71 5.28
C ILE A 54 5.00 10.18 6.72
N GLN A 55 6.19 9.96 7.25
CA GLN A 55 6.56 10.36 8.61
C GLN A 55 6.43 11.87 8.81
N TYR A 56 6.89 12.66 7.84
CA TYR A 56 6.74 14.12 7.89
C TYR A 56 5.27 14.55 7.97
N VAL A 57 4.39 13.92 7.18
CA VAL A 57 2.96 14.26 7.21
C VAL A 57 2.32 13.81 8.52
N ALA A 58 2.68 12.64 9.03
CA ALA A 58 2.25 12.12 10.33
C ALA A 58 2.62 13.09 11.47
N ASP A 59 3.88 13.51 11.54
CA ASP A 59 4.37 14.48 12.52
C ASP A 59 3.64 15.84 12.40
N MET A 60 3.45 16.33 11.16
CA MET A 60 2.79 17.61 10.90
C MET A 60 1.29 17.61 11.23
N MET A 61 0.66 16.44 11.24
CA MET A 61 -0.77 16.27 11.50
C MET A 61 -1.06 15.70 12.89
N ASP A 62 -0.03 15.37 13.68
CA ASP A 62 -0.13 14.69 14.98
C ASP A 62 -0.95 13.40 14.91
N MET A 63 -0.70 12.61 13.86
CA MET A 63 -1.41 11.36 13.57
C MET A 63 -0.41 10.22 13.41
N PRO A 64 -0.80 8.98 13.71
CA PRO A 64 0.11 7.86 13.60
C PRO A 64 0.40 7.50 12.13
N ASP A 65 1.64 7.07 11.89
CA ASP A 65 2.16 6.69 10.58
C ASP A 65 1.25 5.71 9.82
N GLU A 66 0.69 4.71 10.51
CA GLU A 66 -0.19 3.73 9.88
C GLU A 66 -1.48 4.35 9.33
N HIS A 67 -2.00 5.39 9.98
CA HIS A 67 -3.24 6.03 9.56
C HIS A 67 -3.03 6.87 8.31
N ILE A 68 -1.96 7.68 8.30
CA ILE A 68 -1.57 8.48 7.13
C ILE A 68 -1.22 7.58 5.96
N THR A 69 -0.48 6.49 6.20
CA THR A 69 -0.15 5.50 5.17
C THR A 69 -1.41 4.87 4.58
N LYS A 70 -2.37 4.49 5.42
CA LYS A 70 -3.65 3.92 4.96
C LYS A 70 -4.38 4.89 4.04
N ILE A 71 -4.50 6.17 4.42
CA ILE A 71 -5.14 7.19 3.59
C ILE A 71 -4.44 7.32 2.25
N LEU A 72 -3.11 7.43 2.24
CA LEU A 72 -2.35 7.54 1.00
C LEU A 72 -2.53 6.31 0.10
N VAL A 73 -2.57 5.10 0.66
CA VAL A 73 -2.85 3.86 -0.07
C VAL A 73 -4.28 3.86 -0.62
N ASP A 74 -5.27 4.30 0.16
CA ASP A 74 -6.66 4.43 -0.28
C ASP A 74 -6.79 5.46 -1.42
N LEU A 75 -5.96 6.51 -1.42
CA LEU A 75 -5.83 7.49 -2.52
C LEU A 75 -5.02 6.99 -3.73
N GLY A 76 -4.49 5.76 -3.69
CA GLY A 76 -3.80 5.13 -4.82
C GLY A 76 -2.28 5.08 -4.75
N LEU A 77 -1.66 5.44 -3.61
CA LEU A 77 -0.21 5.24 -3.43
C LEU A 77 0.12 3.74 -3.52
N ARG A 78 1.05 3.39 -4.41
CA ARG A 78 1.64 2.05 -4.51
C ARG A 78 3.15 2.21 -4.47
N ALA A 79 3.83 1.46 -3.62
CA ALA A 79 5.28 1.53 -3.51
C ALA A 79 5.82 0.15 -3.07
N PRO A 80 7.14 -0.08 -3.17
CA PRO A 80 7.78 -1.25 -2.58
C PRO A 80 7.54 -1.32 -1.07
N ARG A 81 7.67 -2.51 -0.48
CA ARG A 81 7.41 -2.68 0.97
C ARG A 81 8.32 -1.81 1.83
N MET A 82 9.56 -1.60 1.40
CA MET A 82 10.55 -0.77 2.11
C MET A 82 10.17 0.72 2.19
N ALA A 83 9.23 1.18 1.36
CA ALA A 83 8.77 2.56 1.35
C ALA A 83 7.68 2.85 2.39
N PHE A 84 7.20 1.82 3.11
CA PHE A 84 6.14 1.93 4.09
C PHE A 84 6.65 1.76 5.53
N PRO A 85 6.02 2.42 6.51
CA PRO A 85 6.30 2.20 7.92
C PRO A 85 6.08 0.74 8.34
N GLU A 86 6.96 0.22 9.20
CA GLU A 86 6.89 -1.18 9.66
C GLU A 86 5.55 -1.49 10.36
N VAL A 87 5.05 -0.55 11.17
CA VAL A 87 3.77 -0.67 11.88
C VAL A 87 2.61 -0.89 10.89
N TYR A 88 2.60 -0.17 9.77
CA TYR A 88 1.59 -0.35 8.73
C TYR A 88 1.72 -1.72 8.05
N LEU A 89 2.94 -2.16 7.74
CA LEU A 89 3.18 -3.47 7.14
C LEU A 89 2.71 -4.62 8.03
N GLU A 90 2.90 -4.53 9.35
CA GLU A 90 2.36 -5.52 10.28
C GLU A 90 0.84 -5.60 10.25
N VAL A 91 0.16 -4.45 10.19
CA VAL A 91 -1.30 -4.39 10.09
C VAL A 91 -1.76 -5.04 8.78
N VAL A 92 -1.11 -4.73 7.66
CA VAL A 92 -1.41 -5.34 6.37
C VAL A 92 -1.15 -6.85 6.36
N ASP A 93 -0.05 -7.30 6.97
CA ASP A 93 0.30 -8.72 7.06
C ASP A 93 -0.73 -9.49 7.93
N LYS A 94 -1.16 -8.90 9.06
CA LYS A 94 -2.23 -9.45 9.93
C LYS A 94 -3.58 -9.55 9.19
N ILE A 95 -3.97 -8.50 8.47
CA ILE A 95 -5.20 -8.50 7.66
C ILE A 95 -5.10 -9.55 6.54
N SER A 96 -3.95 -9.65 5.88
CA SER A 96 -3.74 -10.58 4.77
C SER A 96 -3.81 -12.04 5.23
N LEU A 97 -3.24 -12.37 6.39
CA LEU A 97 -3.38 -13.70 6.99
C LEU A 97 -4.84 -14.07 7.28
N ARG A 98 -5.64 -13.10 7.74
CA ARG A 98 -7.07 -13.32 8.01
C ARG A 98 -7.90 -13.46 6.74
N GLU A 99 -7.59 -12.67 5.70
CA GLU A 99 -8.31 -12.71 4.41
C GLU A 99 -8.08 -14.02 3.64
N ILE A 100 -6.93 -14.69 3.82
CA ILE A 100 -6.72 -16.06 3.32
C ILE A 100 -7.78 -17.02 3.89
N HIS A 101 -8.29 -16.76 5.09
CA HIS A 101 -9.34 -17.55 5.72
C HIS A 101 -10.76 -17.08 5.38
N ASP A 102 -10.97 -15.78 5.13
CA ASP A 102 -12.27 -15.16 4.87
C ASP A 102 -12.25 -14.38 3.52
N LEU A 103 -12.64 -15.06 2.44
CA LEU A 103 -12.48 -14.71 1.01
C LEU A 103 -13.04 -13.36 0.49
N ASN A 104 -13.39 -12.35 1.29
CA ASN A 104 -14.06 -11.15 0.71
C ASN A 104 -14.02 -9.82 1.49
N TYR A 105 -13.10 -9.58 2.43
CA TYR A 105 -13.14 -8.38 3.29
C TYR A 105 -11.99 -7.36 3.13
N GLY A 106 -11.12 -7.48 2.13
CA GLY A 106 -10.08 -6.48 1.87
C GLY A 106 -10.60 -5.19 1.22
N SER A 107 -10.11 -4.03 1.68
CA SER A 107 -10.27 -2.75 0.95
C SER A 107 -9.73 -2.90 -0.47
N PHE A 108 -10.46 -2.38 -1.47
CA PHE A 108 -10.06 -2.43 -2.88
C PHE A 108 -8.62 -1.93 -3.08
N ALA A 109 -8.24 -0.87 -2.37
CA ALA A 109 -6.90 -0.29 -2.43
C ALA A 109 -5.80 -1.25 -1.91
N LEU A 110 -6.10 -2.02 -0.85
CA LEU A 110 -5.16 -2.99 -0.29
C LEU A 110 -4.97 -4.19 -1.22
N ARG A 111 -6.03 -4.62 -1.92
CA ARG A 111 -5.94 -5.66 -2.95
C ARG A 111 -5.07 -5.22 -4.12
N GLU A 112 -5.22 -3.98 -4.59
CA GLU A 112 -4.35 -3.41 -5.62
C GLU A 112 -2.90 -3.27 -5.16
N LEU A 113 -2.67 -2.87 -3.90
CA LEU A 113 -1.34 -2.81 -3.31
C LEU A 113 -0.68 -4.21 -3.27
N ARG A 114 -1.44 -5.25 -2.91
CA ARG A 114 -0.95 -6.63 -2.94
C ARG A 114 -0.63 -7.09 -4.36
N HIS A 115 -1.50 -6.79 -5.33
CA HIS A 115 -1.24 -7.09 -6.74
C HIS A 115 0.03 -6.39 -7.25
N HIS A 116 0.26 -5.14 -6.84
CA HIS A 116 1.50 -4.41 -7.11
C HIS A 116 2.72 -5.13 -6.52
N TRP A 117 2.67 -5.54 -5.25
CA TRP A 117 3.75 -6.31 -4.62
C TRP A 117 4.01 -7.66 -5.28
N GLN A 118 2.96 -8.34 -5.76
CA GLN A 118 3.10 -9.58 -6.54
C GLN A 118 3.80 -9.34 -7.88
N ALA A 119 3.47 -8.26 -8.57
CA ALA A 119 4.08 -7.91 -9.85
C ALA A 119 5.59 -7.63 -9.71
N ILE A 120 6.01 -7.02 -8.60
CA ILE A 120 7.42 -6.73 -8.30
C ILE A 120 8.15 -7.86 -7.54
N ARG A 121 7.45 -8.98 -7.27
CA ARG A 121 7.96 -10.15 -6.52
C ARG A 121 8.37 -9.87 -5.06
N GLU A 122 7.76 -8.88 -4.42
CA GLU A 122 7.96 -8.57 -2.99
C GLU A 122 6.86 -9.16 -2.09
N ASP A 123 6.03 -10.07 -2.61
CA ASP A 123 4.97 -10.72 -1.84
C ASP A 123 5.56 -11.82 -0.92
N LYS A 124 5.61 -11.53 0.39
CA LYS A 124 6.01 -12.49 1.44
C LYS A 124 5.15 -13.76 1.45
N PHE A 125 3.90 -13.67 1.00
CA PHE A 125 2.93 -14.77 1.02
C PHE A 125 2.71 -15.44 -0.34
N ALA A 126 3.55 -15.14 -1.35
CA ALA A 126 3.42 -15.74 -2.68
C ALA A 126 3.46 -17.28 -2.65
N ALA A 127 4.16 -17.86 -1.67
CA ALA A 127 4.21 -19.30 -1.43
C ALA A 127 2.87 -19.87 -0.92
N PHE A 128 2.13 -19.12 -0.09
CA PHE A 128 0.83 -19.54 0.45
C PHE A 128 -0.29 -19.47 -0.61
N ASN A 129 -0.23 -18.51 -1.52
CA ASN A 129 -1.20 -18.38 -2.62
C ASN A 129 -1.04 -19.44 -3.74
N ARG A 130 0.13 -20.10 -3.85
CA ARG A 130 0.43 -21.07 -4.91
C ARG A 130 0.21 -22.54 -4.53
N GLY A 131 -0.17 -22.83 -3.30
CA GLY A 131 -0.14 -24.20 -2.80
C GLY A 131 -1.25 -24.54 -1.81
N TYR A 132 -2.46 -24.71 -2.32
CA TYR A 132 -3.34 -25.80 -1.87
C TYR A 132 -4.05 -26.39 -3.09
N PRO A 133 -3.47 -27.38 -3.80
CA PRO A 133 -4.33 -28.38 -4.40
C PRO A 133 -5.18 -28.92 -3.25
N SER A 134 -6.50 -28.72 -3.37
CA SER A 134 -7.48 -29.21 -2.42
C SER A 134 -7.11 -30.61 -1.95
N LEU A 135 -6.97 -30.82 -0.64
CA LEU A 135 -7.04 -32.15 -0.03
C LEU A 135 -8.49 -32.68 -0.10
N VAL A 136 -9.07 -32.63 -1.30
CA VAL A 136 -10.41 -33.11 -1.64
C VAL A 136 -10.22 -34.05 -2.82
N GLU A 137 -9.56 -35.18 -2.58
CA GLU A 137 -9.71 -36.41 -3.35
C GLU A 137 -8.88 -37.50 -2.67
N GLY A 138 -9.52 -38.39 -1.91
CA GLY A 138 -8.85 -39.63 -1.49
C GLY A 138 -9.16 -40.19 -0.11
N ILE A 139 -10.16 -39.70 0.64
CA ILE A 139 -10.54 -40.36 1.90
C ILE A 139 -12.06 -40.42 1.99
N PHE A 140 -12.67 -41.41 1.34
CA PHE A 140 -13.87 -42.16 1.78
C PHE A 140 -14.21 -43.21 0.71
N THR A 141 -13.43 -44.28 0.65
CA THR A 141 -13.93 -45.57 0.16
C THR A 141 -13.91 -46.53 1.34
N TYR A 142 -15.06 -46.66 2.02
CA TYR A 142 -15.34 -47.77 2.92
C TYR A 142 -16.39 -48.65 2.26
N GLY A 143 -16.07 -49.95 2.16
CA GLY A 143 -17.00 -51.07 2.26
C GLY A 143 -17.93 -51.31 1.09
#